data_AF-A0A1W9MI65-F1
#
_entry.id   AF-A0A1W9MI65-F1
#
_cell.length_a   1.000
_cell.length_b   1.000
_cell.length_c   1.000
_cell.angle_alpha   90.00
_cell.angle_beta   90.00
_cell.angle_gamma   90.00
#
_symmetry.space_group_name_H-M   'P 1'
#
loop_
_entity.id
_entity.type
_entity.pdbx_description
1 polymer ?
#
loop_
_entity_poly.entity_id
_entity_poly.type
_entity_poly.pdbx_seq_one_letter_code
_entity_poly.pdbx_strand_id
1 'polypeptide(L)'
;WGYGFRGADLIVACYGPAVGVIGQYESVEKQGDPVAVEDLLNDVREIALKTIAGAFTGDVHSRFYFVVASVYGISEQKWDDIRLVAQIGCGEEDAKAFSDQYHYVVREEDKARLAMLSDREDYLPSYEKLDADAPLIDQLHIAMLLWKQEKRSDLVRFLKQNQRIDNDLLWKLAQSLFEILPRELKDRKVITALLSEKETLKIETRREGKVPGREQGLFDENL
;
A
#
# COMPACT_ATOMS: atom_id res chain seq x y z
N TRP A 1 10.93 -1.64 -16.19
CA TRP A 1 10.15 -2.79 -15.68
C TRP A 1 10.20 -4.02 -16.60
N GLY A 2 11.38 -4.44 -17.08
CA GLY A 2 11.51 -5.51 -18.10
C GLY A 2 12.31 -6.75 -17.65
N TYR A 3 12.84 -6.79 -16.43
CA TYR A 3 13.75 -7.85 -15.97
C TYR A 3 13.16 -8.83 -14.94
N GLY A 4 11.88 -8.69 -14.58
CA GLY A 4 11.19 -9.66 -13.71
C GLY A 4 11.56 -9.64 -12.22
N PHE A 5 12.60 -8.91 -11.80
CA PHE A 5 12.96 -8.76 -10.38
C PHE A 5 11.93 -7.92 -9.61
N ARG A 6 11.50 -8.39 -8.43
CA ARG A 6 10.53 -7.71 -7.57
C ARG A 6 11.04 -7.64 -6.14
N GLY A 7 10.85 -6.50 -5.47
CA GLY A 7 11.00 -6.47 -4.02
C GLY A 7 12.41 -6.72 -3.49
N ALA A 8 12.56 -7.63 -2.52
CA ALA A 8 13.85 -8.13 -2.04
C ALA A 8 14.77 -8.57 -3.18
N ASP A 9 14.23 -9.17 -4.24
CA ASP A 9 15.02 -9.61 -5.39
C ASP A 9 15.67 -8.42 -6.11
N LEU A 10 15.06 -7.23 -6.07
CA LEU A 10 15.67 -6.02 -6.63
C LEU A 10 16.89 -5.59 -5.80
N ILE A 11 16.78 -5.59 -4.47
CA ILE A 11 17.89 -5.23 -3.58
C ILE A 11 19.04 -6.23 -3.76
N VAL A 12 18.73 -7.54 -3.76
CA VAL A 12 19.73 -8.60 -3.97
C VAL A 12 20.32 -8.54 -5.38
N ALA A 13 19.50 -8.27 -6.40
CA ALA A 13 19.98 -8.09 -7.78
C ALA A 13 20.84 -6.84 -7.94
N CYS A 14 20.69 -5.81 -7.10
CA CYS A 14 21.57 -4.65 -7.09
C CYS A 14 22.93 -4.94 -6.43
N TYR A 15 22.98 -5.87 -5.46
CA TYR A 15 24.24 -6.22 -4.78
C TYR A 15 25.25 -6.91 -5.70
N GLY A 16 24.82 -7.86 -6.54
CA GLY A 16 25.73 -8.58 -7.45
C GLY A 16 26.55 -7.65 -8.35
N PRO A 17 25.92 -6.74 -9.13
CA PRO A 17 26.60 -5.73 -9.93
C PRO A 17 27.46 -4.78 -9.09
N ALA A 18 26.97 -4.33 -7.93
CA ALA A 18 27.74 -3.43 -7.07
C ALA A 18 29.03 -4.07 -6.58
N VAL A 19 28.95 -5.29 -6.02
CA VAL A 19 30.12 -6.05 -5.58
C VAL A 19 31.05 -6.37 -6.76
N GLY A 20 30.49 -6.66 -7.94
CA GLY A 20 31.27 -6.94 -9.15
C GLY A 20 32.09 -5.75 -9.67
N VAL A 21 31.62 -4.51 -9.45
CA VAL A 21 32.39 -3.29 -9.76
C VAL A 21 33.43 -3.04 -8.67
N ILE A 22 33.06 -3.17 -7.40
CA ILE A 22 33.95 -2.89 -6.25
C ILE A 22 35.10 -3.88 -6.18
N GLY A 23 34.84 -5.17 -6.41
CA GLY A 23 35.85 -6.24 -6.33
C GLY A 23 36.94 -6.17 -7.42
N GLN A 24 36.86 -5.22 -8.36
CA GLN A 24 37.92 -4.95 -9.33
C GLN A 24 39.06 -4.10 -8.75
N TYR A 25 38.84 -3.51 -7.57
CA TYR A 25 39.77 -2.61 -6.92
C TYR A 25 40.27 -3.20 -5.60
N GLU A 26 41.52 -2.91 -5.24
CA GLU A 26 42.12 -3.34 -3.98
C GLU A 26 41.52 -2.58 -2.78
N SER A 27 41.19 -1.30 -2.96
CA SER A 27 40.48 -0.46 -1.99
C SER A 27 39.58 0.55 -2.71
N VAL A 28 38.52 1.00 -2.03
CA VAL A 28 37.61 2.06 -2.50
C VAL A 28 37.60 3.18 -1.48
N GLU A 29 37.67 4.43 -1.95
CA GLU A 29 37.69 5.63 -1.11
C GLU A 29 36.58 6.60 -1.51
N LYS A 30 36.02 7.32 -0.53
CA LYS A 30 35.03 8.40 -0.72
C LYS A 30 35.62 9.67 -0.11
N GLN A 31 35.92 10.64 -0.97
CA GLN A 31 36.58 11.91 -0.58
C GLN A 31 37.93 11.73 0.15
N GLY A 32 38.65 10.64 -0.14
CA GLY A 32 39.96 10.33 0.43
C GLY A 32 39.93 9.44 1.68
N ASP A 33 38.74 9.08 2.16
CA ASP A 33 38.58 8.13 3.27
C ASP A 33 38.25 6.72 2.73
N PRO A 34 38.90 5.65 3.23
CA PRO A 34 38.60 4.27 2.83
C PRO A 34 37.19 3.89 3.25
N VAL A 35 36.47 3.22 2.35
CA VAL A 35 35.07 2.82 2.54
C VAL A 35 34.99 1.31 2.67
N ALA A 36 34.29 0.81 3.69
CA ALA A 36 34.08 -0.62 3.84
C ALA A 36 33.05 -1.13 2.82
N VAL A 37 33.14 -2.41 2.47
CA VAL A 37 32.13 -3.06 1.60
C VAL A 37 30.73 -2.92 2.19
N GLU A 38 30.60 -2.96 3.51
CA GLU A 38 29.35 -2.78 4.24
C GLU A 38 28.70 -1.42 3.98
N ASP A 39 29.48 -0.34 3.96
CA ASP A 39 28.99 1.02 3.68
C ASP A 39 28.47 1.13 2.25
N LEU A 40 29.16 0.50 1.29
CA LEU A 40 28.74 0.48 -0.11
C LEU A 40 27.46 -0.34 -0.31
N LEU A 41 27.31 -1.47 0.39
CA LEU A 41 26.07 -2.25 0.37
C LEU A 41 24.91 -1.49 1.01
N ASN A 42 25.16 -0.66 2.02
CA ASN A 42 24.17 0.24 2.58
C ASN A 42 23.76 1.31 1.56
N ASP A 43 24.72 1.98 0.89
CA ASP A 43 24.45 2.95 -0.19
C ASP A 43 23.57 2.32 -1.29
N VAL A 44 23.88 1.09 -1.71
CA VAL A 44 23.09 0.35 -2.71
C VAL A 44 21.68 0.05 -2.20
N ARG A 45 21.54 -0.37 -0.93
CA ARG A 45 20.24 -0.61 -0.31
C ARG A 45 19.41 0.67 -0.31
N GLU A 46 20.00 1.81 0.04
CA GLU A 46 19.28 3.08 0.05
C GLU A 46 18.74 3.46 -1.33
N ILE A 47 19.57 3.34 -2.36
CA ILE A 47 19.20 3.63 -3.75
C ILE A 47 18.08 2.70 -4.20
N ALA A 48 18.16 1.41 -3.86
CA ALA A 48 17.13 0.44 -4.17
C ALA A 48 15.80 0.78 -3.46
N LEU A 49 15.83 1.12 -2.17
CA LEU A 49 14.64 1.53 -1.41
C LEU A 49 14.00 2.80 -2.00
N LYS A 50 14.79 3.82 -2.34
CA LYS A 50 14.33 5.05 -3.01
C LYS A 50 13.71 4.74 -4.38
N THR A 51 14.29 3.80 -5.13
CA THR A 51 13.79 3.36 -6.43
C THR A 51 12.45 2.64 -6.30
N ILE A 52 12.32 1.72 -5.34
CA ILE A 52 11.06 1.02 -5.06
C ILE A 52 9.99 2.01 -4.60
N ALA A 53 10.33 2.93 -3.70
CA ALA A 53 9.41 3.97 -3.26
C ALA A 53 8.91 4.85 -4.42
N GLY A 54 9.79 5.19 -5.37
CA GLY A 54 9.43 5.92 -6.59
C GLY A 54 8.52 5.16 -7.55
N ALA A 55 8.38 3.84 -7.41
CA ALA A 55 7.50 3.03 -8.25
C ALA A 55 6.01 3.26 -7.99
N PHE A 56 5.65 3.74 -6.79
CA PHE A 56 4.28 4.05 -6.42
C PHE A 56 4.15 5.51 -5.97
N THR A 57 3.34 6.26 -6.69
CA THR A 57 2.98 7.64 -6.32
C THR A 57 1.73 7.61 -5.44
N GLY A 58 1.81 8.17 -4.24
CA GLY A 58 0.71 8.25 -3.28
C GLY A 58 1.13 8.93 -1.99
N ASP A 59 0.22 8.96 -1.01
CA ASP A 59 0.51 9.44 0.34
C ASP A 59 1.62 8.61 1.00
N VAL A 60 2.28 9.20 2.01
CA VAL A 60 3.45 8.60 2.67
C VAL A 60 3.13 7.24 3.31
N HIS A 61 1.91 7.06 3.81
CA HIS A 61 1.47 5.84 4.47
C HIS A 61 1.27 4.69 3.49
N SER A 62 0.59 4.97 2.38
CA SER A 62 0.40 3.99 1.31
C SER A 62 1.71 3.63 0.62
N ARG A 63 2.63 4.60 0.47
CA ARG A 63 3.98 4.34 -0.06
C ARG A 63 4.80 3.48 0.90
N PHE A 64 4.78 3.76 2.20
CA PHE A 64 5.41 2.91 3.21
C PHE A 64 4.89 1.47 3.13
N TYR A 65 3.57 1.30 3.17
CA TYR A 65 2.94 -0.01 3.09
C TYR A 65 3.37 -0.77 1.83
N PHE A 66 3.36 -0.09 0.67
CA PHE A 66 3.81 -0.66 -0.60
C PHE A 66 5.28 -1.05 -0.60
N VAL A 67 6.19 -0.22 -0.07
CA VAL A 67 7.63 -0.52 -0.06
C VAL A 67 7.92 -1.70 0.87
N VAL A 68 7.34 -1.73 2.07
CA VAL A 68 7.50 -2.86 3.00
C VAL A 68 6.96 -4.16 2.38
N ALA A 69 5.75 -4.12 1.80
CA ALA A 69 5.16 -5.26 1.11
C ALA A 69 6.02 -5.73 -0.08
N SER A 70 6.63 -4.79 -0.81
CA SER A 70 7.51 -5.12 -1.93
C SER A 70 8.77 -5.80 -1.42
N VAL A 71 9.46 -5.20 -0.46
CA VAL A 71 10.78 -5.66 -0.03
C VAL A 71 10.68 -6.93 0.81
N TYR A 72 9.81 -6.94 1.82
CA TYR A 72 9.77 -8.01 2.82
C TYR A 72 8.56 -8.94 2.71
N GLY A 73 7.55 -8.55 1.90
CA GLY A 73 6.31 -9.30 1.77
C GLY A 73 5.57 -9.37 3.11
N ILE A 74 5.31 -10.59 3.57
CA ILE A 74 4.66 -10.90 4.85
C ILE A 74 5.63 -11.46 5.90
N SER A 75 6.93 -11.51 5.56
CA SER A 75 7.93 -12.13 6.41
C SER A 75 8.22 -11.24 7.61
N GLU A 76 8.50 -11.87 8.74
CA GLU A 76 9.02 -11.20 9.91
C GLU A 76 10.46 -10.73 9.66
N GLN A 77 10.76 -9.48 10.01
CA GLN A 77 12.05 -8.82 9.84
C GLN A 77 12.46 -8.16 11.15
N LYS A 78 13.72 -7.73 11.24
CA LYS A 78 14.13 -6.87 12.36
C LYS A 78 13.39 -5.55 12.27
N TRP A 79 13.01 -5.00 13.42
CA TRP A 79 12.33 -3.71 13.46
C TRP A 79 13.17 -2.59 12.80
N ASP A 80 14.48 -2.61 13.00
CA ASP A 80 15.38 -1.62 12.39
C ASP A 80 15.36 -1.65 10.85
N ASP A 81 15.16 -2.81 10.23
CA ASP A 81 15.09 -2.94 8.77
C ASP A 81 13.79 -2.33 8.20
N ILE A 82 12.69 -2.40 8.96
CA ILE A 82 11.42 -1.75 8.61
C ILE A 82 11.48 -0.24 8.89
N ARG A 83 12.10 0.16 10.00
CA ARG A 83 12.35 1.56 10.31
C ARG A 83 13.19 2.24 9.24
N LEU A 84 14.18 1.55 8.68
CA LEU A 84 14.99 2.04 7.56
C LEU A 84 14.12 2.37 6.32
N VAL A 85 13.09 1.55 6.04
CA VAL A 85 12.15 1.81 4.94
C VAL A 85 11.35 3.10 5.15
N ALA A 86 10.89 3.36 6.38
CA ALA A 86 10.18 4.59 6.71
C ALA A 86 11.08 5.82 6.48
N GLN A 87 12.32 5.78 7.00
CA GLN A 87 13.26 6.89 6.91
C GLN A 87 13.73 7.15 5.48
N ILE A 88 14.20 6.11 4.78
CA ILE A 88 14.87 6.26 3.48
C ILE A 88 13.88 6.22 2.32
N GLY A 89 12.92 5.30 2.38
CA GLY A 89 11.94 5.10 1.30
C GLY A 89 10.81 6.11 1.35
N CYS A 90 10.43 6.58 2.55
CA CYS A 90 9.21 7.38 2.72
C CYS A 90 9.47 8.80 3.20
N GLY A 91 10.65 9.09 3.76
CA GLY A 91 10.99 10.38 4.34
C GLY A 91 10.37 10.61 5.72
N GLU A 92 10.01 9.54 6.42
CA GLU A 92 9.40 9.60 7.75
C GLU A 92 10.48 9.50 8.84
N GLU A 93 10.65 10.57 9.62
CA GLU A 93 11.71 10.64 10.64
C GLU A 93 11.35 9.84 11.90
N ASP A 94 10.08 9.81 12.29
CA ASP A 94 9.59 9.05 13.46
C ASP A 94 8.82 7.79 13.04
N ALA A 95 9.58 6.80 12.55
CA ALA A 95 9.05 5.50 12.16
C ALA A 95 8.29 4.79 13.29
N LYS A 96 8.62 5.06 14.57
CA LYS A 96 7.98 4.39 15.70
C LYS A 96 6.59 4.97 15.94
N ALA A 97 6.46 6.30 16.02
CA ALA A 97 5.16 6.95 16.14
C ALA A 97 4.27 6.61 14.94
N PHE A 98 4.84 6.62 13.74
CA PHE A 98 4.16 6.23 12.51
C PHE A 98 3.64 4.78 12.54
N SER A 99 4.43 3.84 13.05
CA SER A 99 4.01 2.46 13.24
C SER A 99 2.92 2.31 14.30
N ASP A 100 3.05 3.02 15.41
CA ASP A 100 2.17 2.91 16.59
C ASP A 100 0.78 3.46 16.32
N GLN A 101 0.71 4.58 15.58
CA GLN A 101 -0.53 5.29 15.33
C GLN A 101 -1.40 4.61 14.26
N TYR A 102 -0.80 4.04 13.21
CA TYR A 102 -1.54 3.60 12.03
C TYR A 102 -1.64 2.07 11.88
N HIS A 103 -0.98 1.32 12.78
CA HIS A 103 -1.04 -0.15 12.83
C HIS A 103 -0.66 -0.82 11.49
N TYR A 104 0.30 -0.26 10.75
CA TYR A 104 0.78 -0.84 9.48
C TYR A 104 1.70 -2.04 9.65
N VAL A 105 2.20 -2.25 10.85
CA VAL A 105 3.09 -3.36 11.17
C VAL A 105 2.68 -4.00 12.50
N VAL A 106 2.85 -5.31 12.58
CA VAL A 106 2.73 -6.07 13.81
C VAL A 106 4.14 -6.23 14.36
N ARG A 107 4.38 -5.79 15.61
CA ARG A 107 5.69 -5.84 16.24
C ARG A 107 5.72 -6.84 17.39
N GLU A 108 6.83 -7.57 17.47
CA GLU A 108 7.15 -8.53 18.53
C GLU A 108 8.61 -8.29 18.95
N GLU A 109 8.81 -7.67 20.12
CA GLU A 109 10.13 -7.31 20.66
C GLU A 109 11.06 -6.60 19.66
N ASP A 110 12.06 -7.30 19.10
CA ASP A 110 13.04 -6.80 18.14
C ASP A 110 12.65 -7.02 16.68
N LYS A 111 11.47 -7.58 16.45
CA LYS A 111 10.98 -7.97 15.12
C LYS A 111 9.65 -7.33 14.78
N ALA A 112 9.38 -7.25 13.49
CA ALA A 112 8.15 -6.73 12.96
C ALA A 112 7.83 -7.33 11.58
N ARG A 113 6.55 -7.41 11.25
CA ARG A 113 6.06 -7.77 9.92
C ARG A 113 4.99 -6.78 9.47
N LEU A 114 4.72 -6.74 8.16
CA LEU A 114 3.59 -5.99 7.63
C LEU A 114 2.27 -6.50 8.23
N ALA A 115 1.41 -5.56 8.64
CA ALA A 115 0.07 -5.86 9.13
C ALA A 115 -0.88 -6.06 7.94
N MET A 116 -1.49 -7.24 7.86
CA MET A 116 -2.52 -7.56 6.88
C MET A 116 -3.88 -7.05 7.37
N LEU A 117 -4.92 -7.13 6.53
CA LEU A 117 -6.27 -6.72 6.90
C LEU A 117 -6.75 -7.36 8.21
N SER A 118 -6.45 -8.64 8.44
CA SER A 118 -6.84 -9.33 9.68
C SER A 118 -6.17 -8.77 10.94
N ASP A 119 -5.00 -8.15 10.80
CA ASP A 119 -4.32 -7.50 11.93
C ASP A 119 -4.86 -6.08 12.18
N ARG A 120 -5.50 -5.49 11.16
CA ARG A 120 -5.92 -4.08 11.15
C ARG A 120 -7.43 -3.88 11.33
N GLU A 121 -8.24 -4.91 11.11
CA GLU A 121 -9.70 -4.78 11.04
C GLU A 121 -10.34 -4.23 12.32
N ASP A 122 -9.74 -4.48 13.48
CA ASP A 122 -10.20 -3.94 14.77
C ASP A 122 -9.81 -2.47 15.02
N TYR A 123 -8.82 -1.96 14.29
CA TYR A 123 -8.28 -0.60 14.43
C TYR A 123 -8.81 0.35 13.36
N LEU A 124 -9.36 -0.17 12.27
CA LEU A 124 -9.93 0.66 11.20
C LEU A 124 -11.18 1.37 11.71
N PRO A 125 -11.32 2.69 11.48
CA PRO A 125 -12.54 3.38 11.82
C PRO A 125 -13.71 2.87 10.97
N SER A 126 -14.93 3.08 11.47
CA SER A 126 -16.13 2.91 10.64
C SER A 126 -16.00 3.74 9.37
N TYR A 127 -16.46 3.22 8.23
CA TYR A 127 -16.28 3.89 6.95
C TYR A 127 -16.93 5.29 6.91
N GLU A 128 -17.98 5.52 7.70
CA GLU A 128 -18.65 6.82 7.85
C GLU A 128 -17.81 7.86 8.61
N LYS A 129 -16.83 7.42 9.39
CA LYS A 129 -15.93 8.28 10.18
C LYS A 129 -14.57 8.46 9.51
N LEU A 130 -14.35 7.89 8.34
CA LEU A 130 -13.07 8.01 7.64
C LEU A 130 -12.95 9.39 7.00
N ASP A 131 -11.87 10.09 7.34
CA ASP A 131 -11.58 11.40 6.78
C ASP A 131 -11.40 11.34 5.24
N ALA A 132 -11.70 12.46 4.58
CA ALA A 132 -11.63 12.54 3.12
C ALA A 132 -10.21 12.31 2.59
N ASP A 133 -9.23 12.82 3.33
CA ASP A 133 -7.78 12.75 3.11
C ASP A 133 -7.10 11.56 3.78
N ALA A 134 -7.87 10.61 4.35
CA ALA A 134 -7.31 9.41 4.93
C ALA A 134 -6.39 8.66 3.94
N PRO A 135 -5.33 7.99 4.41
CA PRO A 135 -4.41 7.25 3.55
C PRO A 135 -5.09 6.29 2.58
N LEU A 136 -4.57 6.18 1.34
CA LEU A 136 -5.14 5.27 0.33
C LEU A 136 -5.15 3.81 0.82
N ILE A 137 -4.16 3.40 1.60
CA ILE A 137 -4.11 2.05 2.17
C ILE A 137 -5.23 1.80 3.18
N ASP A 138 -5.63 2.81 3.94
CA ASP A 138 -6.75 2.71 4.89
C ASP A 138 -8.07 2.65 4.13
N GLN A 139 -8.21 3.48 3.09
CA GLN A 139 -9.37 3.42 2.20
C GLN A 139 -9.49 2.04 1.55
N LEU A 140 -8.39 1.48 1.07
CA LEU A 140 -8.36 0.16 0.45
C LEU A 140 -8.72 -0.93 1.45
N HIS A 141 -8.14 -0.92 2.65
CA HIS A 141 -8.44 -1.91 3.68
C HIS A 141 -9.90 -1.84 4.16
N ILE A 142 -10.49 -0.65 4.24
CA ILE A 142 -11.93 -0.51 4.53
C ILE A 142 -12.79 -1.09 3.40
N ALA A 143 -12.45 -0.81 2.13
CA ALA A 143 -13.14 -1.43 1.01
C ALA A 143 -13.04 -2.96 1.05
N MET A 144 -11.85 -3.49 1.36
CA MET A 144 -11.61 -4.93 1.52
C MET A 144 -12.41 -5.51 2.69
N LEU A 145 -12.51 -4.79 3.82
CA LEU A 145 -13.26 -5.21 4.99
C LEU A 145 -14.76 -5.29 4.68
N LEU A 146 -15.33 -4.26 4.05
CA LEU A 146 -16.74 -4.24 3.66
C LEU A 146 -17.07 -5.36 2.66
N TRP A 147 -16.16 -5.63 1.72
CA TRP A 147 -16.27 -6.78 0.82
C TRP A 147 -16.26 -8.12 1.57
N LYS A 148 -15.27 -8.31 2.46
CA LYS A 148 -15.11 -9.53 3.28
C LYS A 148 -16.34 -9.80 4.17
N GLN A 149 -17.00 -8.74 4.65
CA GLN A 149 -18.20 -8.81 5.49
C GLN A 149 -19.50 -8.91 4.67
N GLU A 150 -19.42 -9.04 3.35
CA GLU A 150 -20.58 -9.09 2.44
C GLU A 150 -21.49 -7.85 2.50
N LYS A 151 -20.97 -6.72 3.01
CA LYS A 151 -21.68 -5.44 3.15
C LYS A 151 -21.65 -4.64 1.85
N ARG A 152 -22.18 -5.21 0.76
CA ARG A 152 -22.10 -4.61 -0.58
C ARG A 152 -22.69 -3.19 -0.64
N SER A 153 -23.84 -2.97 -0.02
CA SER A 153 -24.49 -1.64 0.00
C SER A 153 -23.61 -0.59 0.67
N ASP A 154 -22.95 -0.93 1.78
CA ASP A 154 -22.05 -0.02 2.48
C ASP A 154 -20.74 0.20 1.70
N LEU A 155 -20.23 -0.83 1.02
CA LEU A 155 -19.09 -0.70 0.11
C LEU A 155 -19.39 0.29 -1.02
N VAL A 156 -20.56 0.19 -1.67
CA VAL A 156 -20.97 1.12 -2.72
C VAL A 156 -21.04 2.54 -2.16
N ARG A 157 -21.66 2.73 -0.99
CA ARG A 157 -21.73 4.04 -0.33
C ARG A 157 -20.35 4.61 -0.04
N PHE A 158 -19.47 3.78 0.52
CA PHE A 158 -18.10 4.15 0.85
C PHE A 158 -17.29 4.57 -0.39
N LEU A 159 -17.38 3.80 -1.48
CA LEU A 159 -16.69 4.11 -2.72
C LEU A 159 -17.24 5.36 -3.40
N LYS A 160 -18.52 5.67 -3.20
CA LYS A 160 -19.14 6.90 -3.70
C LYS A 160 -18.72 8.13 -2.91
N GLN A 161 -18.58 8.01 -1.58
CA GLN A 161 -18.09 9.10 -0.73
C GLN A 161 -16.74 9.60 -1.23
N ASN A 162 -16.57 10.93 -1.27
CA ASN A 162 -15.34 11.59 -1.72
C ASN A 162 -14.83 11.12 -3.10
N GLN A 163 -15.72 10.57 -3.95
CA GLN A 163 -15.40 10.08 -5.29
C GLN A 163 -14.27 9.02 -5.31
N ARG A 164 -14.15 8.20 -4.25
CA ARG A 164 -13.12 7.17 -4.13
C ARG A 164 -13.14 6.15 -5.29
N ILE A 165 -14.32 5.84 -5.82
CA ILE A 165 -14.50 4.97 -6.99
C ILE A 165 -13.77 5.47 -8.24
N ASP A 166 -13.63 6.78 -8.40
CA ASP A 166 -12.94 7.43 -9.53
C ASP A 166 -11.49 7.82 -9.17
N ASN A 167 -11.01 7.51 -7.97
CA ASN A 167 -9.62 7.75 -7.58
C ASN A 167 -8.68 6.69 -8.16
N ASP A 168 -7.99 7.04 -9.25
CA ASP A 168 -7.05 6.14 -9.91
C ASP A 168 -5.88 5.69 -9.01
N LEU A 169 -5.45 6.49 -8.04
CA LEU A 169 -4.35 6.10 -7.14
C LEU A 169 -4.76 4.97 -6.20
N LEU A 170 -6.02 4.94 -5.76
CA LEU A 170 -6.57 3.85 -4.96
C LEU A 170 -6.51 2.52 -5.73
N TRP A 171 -6.95 2.53 -6.99
CA TRP A 171 -6.95 1.33 -7.83
C TRP A 171 -5.54 0.91 -8.26
N LYS A 172 -4.63 1.87 -8.47
CA LYS A 172 -3.20 1.58 -8.71
C LYS A 172 -2.57 0.93 -7.48
N LEU A 173 -2.89 1.39 -6.27
CA LEU A 173 -2.41 0.75 -5.04
C LEU A 173 -2.90 -0.70 -4.96
N ALA A 174 -4.20 -0.93 -5.19
CA ALA A 174 -4.78 -2.26 -5.20
C ALA A 174 -4.09 -3.18 -6.23
N GLN A 175 -3.86 -2.68 -7.46
CA GLN A 175 -3.15 -3.42 -8.50
C GLN A 175 -1.70 -3.74 -8.11
N SER A 176 -0.97 -2.77 -7.58
CA SER A 176 0.41 -2.96 -7.11
C SER A 176 0.49 -4.02 -6.01
N LEU A 177 -0.41 -3.98 -5.03
CA LEU A 177 -0.47 -4.98 -3.96
C LEU A 177 -0.85 -6.37 -4.50
N PHE A 178 -1.79 -6.46 -5.45
CA PHE A 178 -2.12 -7.72 -6.11
C PHE A 178 -0.92 -8.38 -6.81
N GLU A 179 -0.06 -7.56 -7.41
CA GLU A 179 1.12 -8.03 -8.15
C GLU A 179 2.23 -8.54 -7.24
N ILE A 180 2.42 -7.94 -6.06
CA ILE A 180 3.53 -8.27 -5.15
C ILE A 180 3.14 -9.28 -4.07
N LEU A 181 1.88 -9.32 -3.63
CA LEU A 181 1.47 -10.21 -2.55
C LEU A 181 1.49 -11.68 -2.99
N PRO A 182 1.87 -12.62 -2.09
CA PRO A 182 1.76 -14.06 -2.32
C PRO A 182 0.35 -14.51 -2.68
N ARG A 183 0.23 -15.50 -3.58
CA ARG A 183 -1.05 -15.94 -4.14
C ARG A 183 -2.05 -16.44 -3.09
N GLU A 184 -1.52 -17.01 -2.02
CA GLU A 184 -2.30 -17.79 -1.05
C GLU A 184 -2.92 -16.90 0.03
N LEU A 185 -2.51 -15.63 0.08
CA LEU A 185 -2.99 -14.66 1.06
C LEU A 185 -4.46 -14.29 0.84
N LYS A 186 -5.20 -14.22 1.95
CA LYS A 186 -6.61 -13.79 1.97
C LYS A 186 -6.76 -12.39 1.39
N ASP A 187 -5.91 -11.45 1.80
CA ASP A 187 -5.92 -10.07 1.34
C ASP A 187 -5.79 -9.98 -0.18
N ARG A 188 -4.88 -10.75 -0.78
CA ARG A 188 -4.72 -10.78 -2.23
C ARG A 188 -5.99 -11.29 -2.92
N LYS A 189 -6.67 -12.29 -2.36
CA LYS A 189 -7.95 -12.79 -2.90
C LYS A 189 -9.03 -11.70 -2.85
N VAL A 190 -9.12 -10.95 -1.76
CA VAL A 190 -10.09 -9.84 -1.62
C VAL A 190 -9.75 -8.70 -2.59
N ILE A 191 -8.48 -8.32 -2.71
CA ILE A 191 -8.03 -7.32 -3.69
C ILE A 191 -8.37 -7.77 -5.12
N THR A 192 -8.14 -9.05 -5.44
CA THR A 192 -8.49 -9.62 -6.76
C THR A 192 -9.98 -9.48 -7.04
N ALA A 193 -10.83 -9.80 -6.07
CA ALA A 193 -12.28 -9.66 -6.20
C ALA A 193 -12.68 -8.20 -6.43
N LEU A 194 -12.17 -7.26 -5.62
CA LEU A 194 -12.44 -5.83 -5.77
C LEU A 194 -12.00 -5.28 -7.13
N LEU A 195 -10.80 -5.65 -7.60
CA LEU A 195 -10.30 -5.25 -8.92
C LEU A 195 -11.21 -5.78 -10.04
N SER A 196 -11.67 -7.04 -9.93
CA SER A 196 -12.57 -7.65 -10.92
C SER A 196 -13.96 -7.00 -10.94
N GLU A 197 -14.41 -6.48 -9.80
CA GLU A 197 -15.74 -5.87 -9.62
C GLU A 197 -15.76 -4.35 -9.81
N LYS A 198 -14.61 -3.74 -10.09
CA LYS A 198 -14.45 -2.28 -10.19
C LYS A 198 -15.50 -1.62 -11.09
N GLU A 199 -15.73 -2.15 -12.29
CA GLU A 199 -16.69 -1.56 -13.24
C GLU A 199 -18.14 -1.74 -12.78
N THR A 200 -18.47 -2.89 -12.17
CA THR A 200 -19.79 -3.13 -11.58
C THR A 200 -20.06 -2.17 -10.43
N LEU A 201 -19.11 -2.03 -9.50
CA LEU A 201 -19.18 -1.09 -8.39
C LEU A 201 -19.30 0.35 -8.90
N LYS A 202 -18.60 0.71 -9.98
CA LYS A 202 -18.71 2.02 -10.63
C LYS A 202 -20.11 2.30 -11.19
N ILE A 203 -20.80 1.29 -11.71
CA ILE A 203 -22.19 1.43 -12.16
C ILE A 203 -23.12 1.57 -10.95
N GLU A 204 -22.90 0.80 -9.89
CA GLU A 204 -23.72 0.81 -8.67
C GLU A 204 -23.62 2.15 -7.92
N THR A 205 -22.43 2.72 -7.78
CA THR A 205 -22.23 4.05 -7.13
C THR A 205 -22.98 5.16 -7.87
N ARG A 206 -23.03 5.09 -9.21
CA ARG A 206 -23.83 6.00 -10.05
C ARG A 206 -25.34 5.82 -9.84
N ARG A 207 -25.80 4.60 -9.56
CA ARG A 207 -27.23 4.26 -9.34
C ARG A 207 -27.70 4.59 -7.93
N GLU A 208 -26.86 4.45 -6.91
CA GLU A 208 -27.18 4.74 -5.50
C GLU A 208 -27.60 6.21 -5.26
N GLY A 209 -27.41 7.11 -6.24
CA GLY A 209 -27.88 8.51 -6.20
C GLY A 209 -29.19 8.78 -6.93
N LYS A 210 -29.71 7.83 -7.71
CA LYS A 210 -31.02 7.96 -8.37
C LYS A 210 -32.08 7.40 -7.43
N VAL A 211 -32.66 8.26 -6.59
CA VAL A 211 -33.98 7.99 -6.01
C VAL A 211 -34.94 7.75 -7.19
N PRO A 212 -35.70 6.64 -7.24
CA PRO A 212 -36.75 6.52 -8.25
C PRO A 212 -37.71 7.68 -8.02
N GLY A 213 -37.86 8.53 -9.03
CA GLY A 213 -38.68 9.72 -8.94
C GLY A 213 -40.04 9.38 -8.36
N ARG A 214 -40.46 10.12 -7.33
CA ARG A 214 -41.88 10.36 -7.12
C ARG A 214 -42.38 10.92 -8.44
N GLU A 215 -43.05 10.10 -9.24
CA GLU A 215 -44.05 10.59 -10.15
C GLU A 215 -45.04 11.36 -9.27
N GLN A 216 -44.89 12.69 -9.24
CA GLN A 216 -45.97 13.58 -8.82
C GLN A 216 -47.10 13.31 -9.80
N GLY A 217 -48.05 12.50 -9.35
CA GLY A 217 -49.30 12.27 -10.04
C GLY A 217 -49.91 13.62 -10.43
N LEU A 218 -50.07 13.79 -11.72
CA LEU A 218 -51.08 14.67 -12.30
C LEU A 218 -52.42 14.27 -11.66
N PHE A 219 -52.86 15.06 -10.68
CA PHE A 219 -54.28 15.20 -10.41
C PHE A 219 -54.66 16.60 -10.86
N ASP A 220 -55.25 16.64 -12.06
CA ASP A 220 -56.11 17.71 -12.50
C ASP A 220 -57.22 17.90 -11.45
N GLU A 221 -57.17 19.00 -10.71
CA GLU A 221 -58.36 19.57 -10.08
C GLU A 221 -58.89 20.68 -10.99
N ASN A 222 -59.77 20.27 -11.91
CA ASN A 222 -60.77 21.13 -12.54
C ASN A 222 -62.04 20.30 -12.72
N LEU A 223 -62.93 20.32 -11.72
CA LEU A 223 -64.40 20.37 -11.81
C LEU A 223 -65.04 20.21 -10.43
#